data_AF-A0A183EYE7-F1
#
_entry.id   AF-A0A183EYE7-F1
#
_cell.length_a   1.000
_cell.length_b   1.000
_cell.length_c   1.000
_cell.angle_alpha   90.00
_cell.angle_beta   90.00
_cell.angle_gamma   90.00
#
_symmetry.space_group_name_H-M   'P 1'
#
loop_
_entity.id
_entity.type
_entity.pdbx_description
1 polymer ?
#
loop_
_entity_poly.entity_id
_entity_poly.type
_entity_poly.pdbx_seq_one_letter_code
_entity_poly.pdbx_strand_id
1 'polypeptide(L)'
;MAEEFDQVDDVLKIVYRLRHSESTCQMLPSTEYALVRLLLKHRAIDTLLAVLADPINYGIFLNEHSACLLIDHLLEDGKIAG
;
A
#
# COMPACT_ATOMS: atom_id res chain seq x y z
N MET A 1 -3.20 16.82 10.61
CA MET A 1 -3.38 16.70 9.15
C MET A 1 -2.05 16.61 8.42
N ALA A 2 -1.13 17.58 8.49
CA ALA A 2 0.21 17.42 7.88
C ALA A 2 1.00 16.23 8.48
N GLU A 3 1.04 16.15 9.81
CA GLU A 3 1.79 15.11 10.55
C GLU A 3 1.33 13.68 10.24
N GLU A 4 0.06 13.46 9.91
CA GLU A 4 -0.47 12.12 9.60
C GLU A 4 -0.07 11.65 8.20
N PHE A 5 0.00 12.56 7.22
CA PHE A 5 0.50 12.23 5.88
C PHE A 5 2.00 11.98 5.90
N ASP A 6 2.75 12.73 6.69
CA ASP A 6 4.20 12.52 6.89
C ASP A 6 4.47 11.12 7.47
N GLN A 7 3.63 10.65 8.39
CA GLN A 7 3.72 9.29 8.94
C GLN A 7 3.50 8.21 7.88
N VAL A 8 2.55 8.41 6.95
CA VAL A 8 2.32 7.45 5.85
C VAL A 8 3.54 7.36 4.93
N ASP A 9 4.15 8.50 4.61
CA ASP A 9 5.38 8.56 3.80
C ASP A 9 6.56 7.86 4.49
N ASP A 10 6.69 8.04 5.81
CA ASP A 10 7.72 7.34 6.58
C ASP A 10 7.52 5.83 6.61
N VAL A 11 6.29 5.35 6.69
CA VAL A 11 5.98 3.92 6.54
C VAL A 11 6.38 3.41 5.15
N LEU A 12 6.11 4.17 4.09
CA LEU A 12 6.53 3.81 2.73
C LEU A 12 8.06 3.73 2.60
N LYS A 13 8.80 4.67 3.20
CA LYS A 13 10.27 4.61 3.26
C LYS A 13 10.77 3.40 4.04
N ILE A 14 10.08 2.99 5.09
CA ILE A 14 10.43 1.76 5.84
C ILE A 14 10.22 0.54 4.96
N VAL A 15 9.08 0.43 4.26
CA VAL A 15 8.79 -0.68 3.34
C VAL A 15 9.82 -0.73 2.20
N TYR A 16 10.12 0.41 1.58
CA TYR A 16 11.14 0.52 0.55
C TYR A 16 12.50 0.01 1.05
N ARG A 17 12.93 0.44 2.24
CA ARG A 17 14.20 -0.03 2.84
C ARG A 17 14.16 -1.51 3.20
N LEU A 18 13.04 -2.02 3.70
CA LEU A 18 12.87 -3.43 4.02
C LEU A 18 13.04 -4.29 2.76
N ARG A 19 12.46 -3.85 1.63
CA ARG A 19 12.60 -4.52 0.33
C ARG A 19 14.05 -4.57 -0.17
N HIS A 20 14.82 -3.52 0.11
CA HIS A 20 16.24 -3.43 -0.24
C HIS A 20 17.18 -4.02 0.82
N SER A 21 16.64 -4.69 1.84
CA SER A 21 17.43 -5.36 2.87
C SER A 21 17.48 -6.87 2.64
N GLU A 22 18.49 -7.53 3.20
CA GLU A 22 18.59 -8.99 3.19
C GLU A 22 17.40 -9.66 3.91
N SER A 23 16.72 -8.92 4.79
CA SER A 23 15.54 -9.38 5.52
C SER A 23 14.24 -9.29 4.73
N THR A 24 14.24 -8.87 3.45
CA THR A 24 13.01 -8.78 2.64
C THR A 24 12.23 -10.11 2.60
N CYS A 25 12.91 -11.25 2.67
CA CYS A 25 12.29 -12.57 2.70
C CYS A 25 11.50 -12.86 3.99
N GLN A 26 11.72 -12.07 5.04
CA GLN A 26 11.01 -12.19 6.33
C GLN A 26 9.75 -11.30 6.39
N MET A 27 9.44 -10.59 5.30
CA MET A 27 8.23 -9.80 5.22
C MET A 27 7.00 -10.70 5.37
N LEU A 28 6.15 -10.38 6.33
CA LEU A 28 4.96 -11.16 6.62
C LEU A 28 3.81 -10.70 5.71
N PRO A 29 2.87 -11.60 5.34
CA PRO A 29 1.65 -11.21 4.60
C PRO A 29 0.81 -10.14 5.33
N SER A 30 0.92 -10.08 6.65
CA SER A 30 0.28 -9.03 7.46
C SER A 30 0.85 -7.64 7.19
N THR A 31 2.13 -7.53 6.79
CA THR A 31 2.77 -6.26 6.44
C THR A 31 2.16 -5.67 5.17
N GLU A 32 1.95 -6.49 4.13
CA GLU A 32 1.28 -6.08 2.89
C GLU A 32 -0.14 -5.60 3.18
N TYR A 33 -0.89 -6.42 3.94
CA TYR A 33 -2.26 -6.09 4.30
C TYR A 33 -2.38 -4.80 5.12
N ALA A 34 -1.47 -4.60 6.07
CA ALA A 34 -1.43 -3.39 6.89
C ALA A 34 -1.14 -2.15 6.05
N LEU A 35 -0.21 -2.23 5.10
CA LEU A 35 0.12 -1.11 4.21
C LEU A 35 -1.06 -0.73 3.32
N VAL A 36 -1.73 -1.72 2.70
CA VAL A 36 -2.91 -1.48 1.87
C VAL A 36 -3.99 -0.78 2.68
N ARG A 37 -4.32 -1.29 3.88
CA ARG A 37 -5.34 -0.65 4.74
C ARG A 37 -4.94 0.75 5.21
N LEU A 38 -3.65 0.99 5.47
CA LEU A 38 -3.16 2.32 5.83
C LEU A 38 -3.42 3.31 4.69
N LEU A 39 -3.01 2.98 3.47
CA LEU A 39 -3.17 3.86 2.31
C LEU A 39 -4.65 4.10 1.97
N LEU A 40 -5.47 3.05 2.05
CA LEU A 40 -6.92 3.14 1.89
C LEU A 40 -7.57 4.05 2.93
N LYS A 41 -7.23 3.91 4.21
CA LYS A 41 -7.74 4.75 5.31
C LYS A 41 -7.47 6.24 5.09
N HIS A 42 -6.32 6.57 4.50
CA HIS A 42 -5.92 7.95 4.20
C HIS A 42 -6.34 8.42 2.80
N ARG A 43 -7.15 7.62 2.08
CA ARG A 43 -7.60 7.88 0.70
C ARG A 43 -6.44 8.14 -0.28
N ALA A 44 -5.25 7.59 0.01
CA ALA A 44 -4.03 7.74 -0.79
C ALA A 44 -3.99 6.69 -1.92
N ILE A 45 -5.03 6.68 -2.75
CA ILE A 45 -5.22 5.67 -3.80
C ILE A 45 -4.12 5.78 -4.86
N ASP A 46 -3.76 6.98 -5.29
CA ASP A 46 -2.69 7.19 -6.28
C ASP A 46 -1.35 6.62 -5.80
N THR A 47 -1.03 6.83 -4.51
CA THR A 47 0.17 6.28 -3.89
C THR A 47 0.13 4.75 -3.82
N LEU A 48 -1.03 4.18 -3.45
CA LEU A 48 -1.21 2.73 -3.44
C LEU A 48 -1.03 2.13 -4.85
N LEU A 49 -1.62 2.74 -5.87
CA LEU A 49 -1.45 2.29 -7.26
C LEU A 49 0.00 2.43 -7.73
N ALA A 50 0.70 3.51 -7.37
CA ALA A 50 2.12 3.68 -7.69
C ALA A 50 2.99 2.59 -7.03
N VAL A 51 2.73 2.26 -5.77
CA VAL A 51 3.41 1.18 -5.03
C VAL A 51 3.15 -0.18 -5.66
N LEU A 52 1.89 -0.48 -6.04
CA LEU A 52 1.51 -1.73 -6.69
C LEU A 52 2.08 -1.84 -8.11
N ALA A 53 2.26 -0.72 -8.80
CA ALA A 53 2.89 -0.67 -10.12
C ALA A 53 4.43 -0.83 -10.07
N ASP A 54 5.04 -0.73 -8.89
CA ASP A 54 6.48 -0.89 -8.68
C ASP A 54 6.83 -2.03 -7.69
N PRO A 55 6.57 -3.29 -8.09
CA PRO A 55 6.84 -4.46 -7.24
C PRO A 55 8.33 -4.69 -7.01
N ILE A 56 9.21 -4.11 -7.83
CA ILE A 56 10.66 -4.25 -7.65
C ILE A 56 11.09 -3.51 -6.40
N ASN A 57 10.67 -2.24 -6.26
CA ASN A 57 11.10 -1.38 -5.16
C ASN A 57 10.31 -1.56 -3.87
N TYR A 58 9.05 -1.98 -3.94
CA TYR A 58 8.18 -2.09 -2.76
C TYR A 58 7.82 -3.52 -2.38
N GLY A 59 7.75 -4.44 -3.35
CA GLY A 59 7.46 -5.85 -3.08
C GLY A 59 6.08 -6.11 -2.45
N ILE A 60 5.10 -5.25 -2.75
CA ILE A 60 3.73 -5.35 -2.22
C ILE A 60 2.84 -6.02 -3.24
N PHE A 61 2.19 -7.10 -2.85
CA PHE A 61 1.23 -7.80 -3.68
C PHE A 61 -0.14 -7.83 -3.00
N LEU A 62 -1.20 -7.61 -3.77
CA LEU A 62 -2.55 -7.76 -3.26
C LEU A 62 -2.88 -9.25 -3.14
N ASN A 63 -3.33 -9.66 -1.96
CA ASN A 63 -4.09 -10.90 -1.79
C ASN A 63 -5.58 -10.66 -2.08
N GLU A 64 -6.34 -11.74 -2.22
CA GLU A 64 -7.77 -11.70 -2.55
C GLU A 64 -8.56 -10.72 -1.68
N HIS A 65 -8.38 -10.78 -0.36
CA HIS A 65 -9.09 -9.91 0.56
C HIS A 65 -8.70 -8.43 0.40
N SER A 66 -7.41 -8.13 0.29
CA SER A 66 -6.93 -6.75 0.07
C SER A 66 -7.34 -6.19 -1.29
N ALA A 67 -7.48 -7.03 -2.31
CA ALA A 67 -7.99 -6.65 -3.61
C ALA A 67 -9.48 -6.29 -3.54
N CYS A 68 -10.30 -7.09 -2.85
CA CYS A 68 -11.70 -6.76 -2.61
C CYS A 68 -11.85 -5.41 -1.89
N LEU A 69 -11.08 -5.16 -0.83
CA LEU A 69 -11.10 -3.88 -0.12
C LEU A 69 -10.76 -2.69 -1.03
N LEU A 70 -9.77 -2.84 -1.91
CA LEU A 70 -9.41 -1.79 -2.86
C LEU A 70 -10.55 -1.54 -3.85
N ILE A 71 -11.13 -2.60 -4.41
CA ILE A 71 -12.24 -2.49 -5.36
C ILE A 71 -13.45 -1.82 -4.70
N ASP A 72 -13.82 -2.23 -3.49
CA ASP A 72 -14.92 -1.64 -2.73
C ASP A 72 -14.71 -0.12 -2.55
N HIS A 73 -13.51 0.28 -2.16
CA HIS A 73 -13.20 1.72 -2.03
C HIS A 73 -13.23 2.47 -3.36
N LEU A 74 -12.77 1.87 -4.46
CA LEU A 74 -12.84 2.51 -5.78
C LEU A 74 -14.29 2.69 -6.25
N LEU A 75 -15.16 1.72 -5.96
CA LEU A 75 -16.59 1.79 -6.26
C LEU A 75 -17.28 2.88 -5.43
N GLU A 76 -16.98 2.95 -4.12
CA GLU A 76 -17.52 3.98 -3.22
C GLU A 76 -17.08 5.40 -3.62
N ASP A 77 -15.81 5.58 -4.02
CA ASP A 77 -15.27 6.86 -4.47
C ASP A 77 -15.73 7.25 -5.90
N GLY A 78 -16.44 6.36 -6.61
CA GLY A 78 -16.81 6.55 -8.02
C GLY A 78 -15.62 6.58 -8.98
N LYS A 79 -14.46 6.08 -8.54
CA LYS A 79 -13.19 6.03 -9.27
C LYS A 79 -13.02 4.73 -10.04
N ILE A 80 -14.04 4.34 -10.77
CA ILE A 80 -13.96 3.26 -11.75
C ILE A 80 -13.44 3.86 -13.05
N ALA A 81 -12.21 3.48 -13.43
CA ALA A 81 -11.67 3.81 -14.74
C ALA A 81 -12.61 3.21 -15.81
N GLY A 82 -13.32 4.10 -16.51
CA GLY A 82 -14.03 3.78 -17.76
C GLY A 82 -13.11 3.87 -18.95
#